data_AF-A0A954PST7-F1
#
_entry.id   AF-A0A954PST7-F1
#
_cell.length_a   1.000
_cell.length_b   1.000
_cell.length_c   1.000
_cell.angle_alpha   90.00
_cell.angle_beta   90.00
_cell.angle_gamma   90.00
#
_symmetry.space_group_name_H-M   'P 1'
#
loop_
_entity.id
_entity.type
_entity.pdbx_description
1 polymer ?
#
loop_
_entity_poly.entity_id
_entity_poly.type
_entity_poly.pdbx_seq_one_letter_code
_entity_poly.pdbx_strand_id
1 'polypeptide(L)'
;MSQQAQATASQQAQSQPRDTSKMRKYLNDAVEVLKEFGVNSKNTAPQELITLLEEVKHLDEAKVLAIADVIQHMGAFNALVRENVEAIQVGNRYLQITQEFDSVREDSKRLIAQLDDGKISGTEKLSNWWMKIRRGTPNDRFEKIVEIYGDVAKDTKQALKSEDKIMEAYIDFRFALKEAEVLARELLDSHAPVL
;
A
#
# COMPACT_ATOMS: atom_id res chain seq x y z
N MET A 1 -50.45 44.92 2.59
CA MET A 1 -50.13 43.52 2.94
C MET A 1 -48.69 43.19 2.53
N SER A 2 -47.71 44.02 2.92
CA SER A 2 -46.35 43.94 2.33
C SER A 2 -45.22 43.97 3.36
N GLN A 3 -45.53 44.00 4.66
CA GLN A 3 -44.53 43.97 5.74
C GLN A 3 -44.43 42.61 6.46
N GLN A 4 -45.28 41.64 6.10
CA GLN A 4 -45.24 40.29 6.70
C GLN A 4 -44.38 39.27 5.94
N ALA A 5 -43.88 39.62 4.75
CA ALA A 5 -43.05 38.72 3.93
C ALA A 5 -41.53 38.92 4.13
N GLN A 6 -41.11 39.96 4.87
CA GLN A 6 -39.68 40.24 5.12
C GLN A 6 -39.18 39.74 6.48
N ALA A 7 -40.05 39.19 7.34
CA ALA A 7 -39.66 38.71 8.66
C ALA A 7 -39.21 37.23 8.69
N THR A 8 -39.42 36.47 7.61
CA THR A 8 -39.12 35.03 7.55
C THR A 8 -37.79 34.69 6.86
N ALA A 9 -37.10 35.66 6.25
CA ALA A 9 -35.82 35.41 5.58
C ALA A 9 -34.58 35.50 6.50
N SER A 10 -34.76 35.87 7.76
CA SER A 10 -33.66 36.09 8.72
C SER A 10 -33.45 34.94 9.71
N GLN A 11 -34.18 33.83 9.58
CA GLN A 11 -34.04 32.69 10.48
C GLN A 11 -33.01 31.69 9.95
N GLN A 12 -31.79 31.87 10.49
CA GLN A 12 -30.87 30.79 10.88
C GLN A 12 -30.31 29.91 9.75
N ALA A 13 -29.31 30.42 9.05
CA ALA A 13 -28.14 29.61 8.70
C ALA A 13 -27.14 29.67 9.87
N GLN A 14 -27.57 29.29 11.07
CA GLN A 14 -26.61 28.84 12.09
C GLN A 14 -26.12 27.49 11.60
N SER A 15 -24.91 27.47 11.03
CA SER A 15 -24.18 26.25 10.71
C SER A 15 -24.19 25.36 11.96
N GLN A 16 -25.01 24.31 11.94
CA GLN A 16 -25.00 23.32 13.00
C GLN A 16 -23.57 22.81 13.14
N PRO A 17 -23.04 22.62 14.37
CA PRO A 17 -21.70 22.12 14.56
C PRO A 17 -21.56 20.78 13.84
N ARG A 18 -20.78 20.77 12.76
CA ARG A 18 -20.56 19.57 11.94
C ARG A 18 -19.89 18.52 12.82
N ASP A 19 -20.44 17.31 12.82
CA ASP A 19 -19.88 16.23 13.61
C ASP A 19 -18.54 15.77 13.02
N THR A 20 -17.44 16.22 13.62
CA THR A 20 -16.07 15.83 13.26
C THR A 20 -15.76 14.38 13.64
N SER A 21 -16.71 13.65 14.27
CA SER A 21 -16.59 12.23 14.62
C SER A 21 -16.20 11.37 13.43
N LYS A 22 -16.81 11.58 12.25
CA LYS A 22 -16.51 10.77 11.06
C LYS A 22 -15.07 10.95 10.58
N MET A 23 -14.62 12.20 10.48
CA MET A 23 -13.24 12.54 10.12
C MET A 23 -12.24 11.91 11.09
N ARG A 24 -12.48 12.06 12.40
CA ARG A 24 -11.63 11.46 13.45
C ARG A 24 -11.63 9.94 13.38
N LYS A 25 -12.78 9.32 13.08
CA LYS A 25 -12.87 7.86 12.92
C LYS A 25 -11.98 7.39 11.77
N TYR A 26 -12.15 7.95 10.58
CA TYR A 26 -11.32 7.64 9.42
C TYR A 26 -9.83 7.84 9.71
N LEU A 27 -9.47 8.96 10.36
CA LEU A 27 -8.09 9.22 10.70
C LEU A 27 -7.54 8.20 11.71
N ASN A 28 -8.31 7.85 12.75
CA ASN A 28 -7.90 6.89 13.77
C ASN A 28 -7.67 5.50 13.18
N ASP A 29 -8.61 5.03 12.35
CA ASP A 29 -8.54 3.74 11.68
C ASP A 29 -7.27 3.69 10.79
N ALA A 30 -7.01 4.75 10.02
CA ALA A 30 -5.81 4.86 9.20
C ALA A 30 -4.50 4.93 10.01
N VAL A 31 -4.49 5.68 11.12
CA VAL A 31 -3.32 5.85 11.99
C VAL A 31 -2.98 4.56 12.76
N GLU A 32 -3.96 3.70 13.03
CA GLU A 32 -3.71 2.37 13.59
C GLU A 32 -2.83 1.54 12.66
N VAL A 33 -3.11 1.57 11.35
CA VAL A 33 -2.30 0.87 10.36
C VAL A 33 -0.89 1.46 10.27
N LEU A 34 -0.72 2.79 10.31
CA LEU A 34 0.62 3.40 10.36
C LEU A 34 1.47 2.85 11.54
N LYS A 35 0.85 2.62 12.69
CA LYS A 35 1.51 2.02 13.86
C LYS A 35 1.87 0.55 13.63
N GLU A 36 0.99 -0.24 13.01
CA GLU A 36 1.25 -1.64 12.66
C GLU A 36 2.50 -1.75 11.76
N PHE A 37 2.66 -0.82 10.83
CA PHE A 37 3.78 -0.76 9.90
C PHE A 37 5.04 -0.04 10.43
N GLY A 38 5.03 0.39 11.70
CA GLY A 38 6.19 1.00 12.35
C GLY A 38 6.60 2.37 11.78
N VAL A 39 5.71 3.02 11.02
CA VAL A 39 5.98 4.35 10.46
C VAL A 39 5.74 5.39 11.54
N ASN A 40 6.82 6.02 12.01
CA ASN A 40 6.71 7.11 12.98
C ASN A 40 6.05 8.33 12.32
N SER A 41 4.78 8.54 12.65
CA SER A 41 3.88 9.50 12.02
C SER A 41 4.03 10.94 12.49
N LYS A 42 5.08 11.27 13.27
CA LYS A 42 5.32 12.61 13.81
C LYS A 42 6.23 13.42 12.89
N ASN A 43 5.80 14.65 12.59
CA ASN A 43 6.59 15.70 11.90
C ASN A 43 6.97 15.42 10.44
N THR A 44 6.07 14.80 9.66
CA THR A 44 6.23 14.71 8.20
C THR A 44 5.37 15.69 7.40
N ALA A 45 4.55 16.50 8.09
CA ALA A 45 3.80 17.56 7.42
C ALA A 45 4.73 18.67 6.92
N PRO A 46 4.35 19.36 5.84
CA PRO A 46 4.96 20.63 5.48
C PRO A 46 4.78 21.60 6.66
N GLN A 47 5.89 21.98 7.30
CA GLN A 47 5.88 22.91 8.45
C GLN A 47 5.15 24.22 8.10
N GLU A 48 5.25 24.63 6.85
CA GLU A 48 4.56 25.79 6.26
C GLU A 48 3.03 25.70 6.41
N LEU A 49 2.42 24.53 6.14
CA LEU A 49 0.97 24.35 6.29
C LEU A 49 0.53 24.45 7.74
N ILE A 50 1.33 23.92 8.67
CA ILE A 50 1.04 24.02 10.10
C ILE A 50 1.10 25.47 10.56
N THR A 51 2.13 26.22 10.13
CA THR A 51 2.24 27.66 10.43
C THR A 51 1.04 28.45 9.90
N LEU A 52 0.61 28.19 8.66
CA LEU A 52 -0.56 28.85 8.08
C LEU A 52 -1.85 28.53 8.85
N LEU A 53 -2.02 27.29 9.33
CA LEU A 53 -3.16 26.93 10.18
C LEU A 53 -3.12 27.67 11.51
N GLU A 54 -1.95 27.84 12.09
CA GLU A 54 -1.78 28.56 13.35
C GLU A 54 -2.16 30.05 13.23
N GLU A 55 -1.88 30.68 12.09
CA GLU A 55 -2.30 32.06 11.81
C GLU A 55 -3.83 32.22 11.79
N VAL A 56 -4.57 31.23 11.27
CA VAL A 56 -6.05 31.27 11.18
C VAL A 56 -6.75 30.63 12.37
N LYS A 57 -5.99 30.12 13.36
CA LYS A 57 -6.51 29.43 14.55
C LYS A 57 -7.52 30.25 15.35
N HIS A 58 -7.35 31.57 15.37
CA HIS A 58 -8.24 32.49 16.08
C HIS A 58 -9.67 32.55 15.51
N LEU A 59 -9.91 32.06 14.29
CA LEU A 59 -11.23 32.04 13.66
C LEU A 59 -12.11 30.92 14.24
N ASP A 60 -11.57 29.70 14.35
CA ASP A 60 -12.21 28.56 15.00
C ASP A 60 -11.14 27.53 15.37
N GLU A 61 -10.68 27.60 16.62
CA GLU A 61 -9.58 26.75 17.11
C GLU A 61 -9.89 25.26 16.96
N ALA A 62 -11.14 24.85 17.24
CA ALA A 62 -11.52 23.46 17.21
C ALA A 62 -11.45 22.88 15.78
N LYS A 63 -11.96 23.61 14.78
CA LYS A 63 -11.88 23.17 13.38
C LYS A 63 -10.46 23.20 12.86
N VAL A 64 -9.70 24.25 13.18
CA VAL A 64 -8.31 24.40 12.72
C VAL A 64 -7.41 23.30 13.28
N LEU A 65 -7.53 22.97 14.57
CA LEU A 65 -6.78 21.87 15.17
C LEU A 65 -7.15 20.52 14.55
N ALA A 66 -8.43 20.30 14.24
CA ALA A 66 -8.89 19.08 13.60
C ALA A 66 -8.33 18.93 12.16
N ILE A 67 -8.22 20.03 11.41
CA ILE A 67 -7.58 20.05 10.09
C ILE A 67 -6.07 19.78 10.23
N ALA A 68 -5.41 20.42 11.20
CA ALA A 68 -3.99 20.23 11.46
C ALA A 68 -3.65 18.77 11.79
N ASP A 69 -4.51 18.11 12.58
CA ASP A 69 -4.38 16.71 12.98
C ASP A 69 -4.37 15.75 11.77
N VAL A 70 -5.15 16.03 10.74
CA VAL A 70 -5.11 15.24 9.49
C VAL A 70 -3.85 15.56 8.69
N ILE A 71 -3.52 16.85 8.52
CA ILE A 71 -2.40 17.28 7.67
C ILE A 71 -1.06 16.76 8.20
N GLN A 72 -0.86 16.70 9.52
CA GLN A 72 0.40 16.21 10.11
C GLN A 72 0.79 14.79 9.68
N HIS A 73 -0.20 13.96 9.34
CA HIS A 73 0.00 12.56 8.95
C HIS A 73 0.22 12.36 7.45
N MET A 74 0.03 13.39 6.61
CA MET A 74 0.06 13.28 5.16
C MET A 74 1.39 12.73 4.61
N GLY A 75 2.51 13.22 5.14
CA GLY A 75 3.84 12.75 4.70
C GLY A 75 4.08 11.27 5.03
N ALA A 76 3.64 10.82 6.20
CA ALA A 76 3.76 9.44 6.65
C ALA A 76 2.96 8.48 5.77
N PHE A 77 1.72 8.84 5.40
CA PHE A 77 0.92 8.02 4.47
C PHE A 77 1.51 7.97 3.06
N ASN A 78 2.00 9.09 2.54
CA ASN A 78 2.65 9.12 1.23
C ASN A 78 3.93 8.24 1.22
N ALA A 79 4.71 8.25 2.30
CA ALA A 79 5.87 7.39 2.45
C ALA A 79 5.49 5.90 2.56
N LEU A 80 4.48 5.57 3.39
CA LEU A 80 4.00 4.20 3.58
C LEU A 80 3.60 3.54 2.26
N VAL A 81 2.80 4.23 1.43
CA VAL A 81 2.37 3.70 0.12
C VAL A 81 3.57 3.51 -0.80
N ARG A 82 4.42 4.54 -0.94
CA ARG A 82 5.60 4.47 -1.82
C ARG A 82 6.54 3.32 -1.43
N GLU A 83 6.83 3.15 -0.16
CA GLU A 83 7.84 2.20 0.31
C GLU A 83 7.36 0.74 0.28
N ASN A 84 6.05 0.50 0.40
CA ASN A 84 5.51 -0.85 0.54
C ASN A 84 4.79 -1.38 -0.71
N VAL A 85 4.42 -0.51 -1.65
CA VAL A 85 3.80 -0.91 -2.93
C VAL A 85 4.83 -1.05 -4.05
N GLU A 86 5.92 -0.25 -4.05
CA GLU A 86 6.82 -0.15 -5.21
C GLU A 86 7.88 -1.26 -5.33
N ALA A 87 7.87 -2.31 -4.49
CA ALA A 87 9.04 -3.21 -4.38
C ALA A 87 8.74 -4.72 -4.41
N ILE A 88 7.71 -5.18 -5.12
CA ILE A 88 7.51 -6.62 -5.30
C ILE A 88 8.59 -7.17 -6.25
N GLN A 89 9.69 -7.69 -5.69
CA GLN A 89 10.81 -8.35 -6.40
C GLN A 89 10.44 -9.73 -7.00
N VAL A 90 9.23 -9.88 -7.51
CA VAL A 90 8.74 -11.13 -8.10
C VAL A 90 9.56 -11.52 -9.34
N GLY A 91 10.02 -10.54 -10.12
CA GLY A 91 10.80 -10.79 -11.35
C GLY A 91 12.07 -11.63 -11.15
N ASN A 92 12.86 -11.33 -10.11
CA ASN A 92 14.11 -12.06 -9.84
C ASN A 92 13.88 -13.54 -9.47
N ARG A 93 12.73 -13.85 -8.87
CA ARG A 93 12.41 -15.22 -8.43
C ARG A 93 11.81 -16.07 -9.55
N TYR A 94 11.01 -15.47 -10.44
CA TYR A 94 10.57 -16.16 -11.66
C TYR A 94 11.73 -16.45 -12.62
N LEU A 95 12.77 -15.61 -12.63
CA LEU A 95 14.00 -15.89 -13.38
C LEU A 95 14.69 -17.18 -12.91
N GLN A 96 14.76 -17.40 -11.59
CA GLN A 96 15.33 -18.64 -11.02
C GLN A 96 14.52 -19.86 -11.43
N ILE A 97 13.19 -19.80 -11.38
CA ILE A 97 12.30 -20.88 -11.84
C ILE A 97 12.60 -21.22 -13.31
N THR A 98 12.73 -20.20 -14.16
CA THR A 98 13.01 -20.38 -15.59
C THR A 98 14.36 -21.05 -15.83
N GLN A 99 15.40 -20.64 -15.10
CA GLN A 99 16.74 -21.23 -15.19
C GLN A 99 16.76 -22.71 -14.77
N GLU A 100 16.00 -23.07 -13.73
CA GLU A 100 15.85 -24.47 -13.31
C GLU A 100 15.09 -25.31 -14.34
N PHE A 101 14.03 -24.75 -14.95
CA PHE A 101 13.32 -25.42 -16.05
C PHE A 101 14.23 -25.69 -17.27
N ASP A 102 15.05 -24.71 -17.66
CA ASP A 102 16.02 -24.89 -18.74
C ASP A 102 17.03 -26.00 -18.39
N SER A 103 17.54 -26.00 -17.16
CA SER A 103 18.45 -27.01 -16.63
C SER A 103 17.86 -28.43 -16.69
N VAL A 104 16.58 -28.58 -16.32
CA VAL A 104 15.84 -29.85 -16.37
C VAL A 104 15.61 -30.30 -17.82
N ARG A 105 15.22 -29.38 -18.70
CA ARG A 105 14.99 -29.67 -20.13
C ARG A 105 16.25 -30.20 -20.80
N GLU A 106 17.37 -29.51 -20.63
CA GLU A 106 18.63 -29.89 -21.28
C GLU A 106 19.16 -31.25 -20.78
N ASP A 107 19.08 -31.51 -19.47
CA ASP A 107 19.47 -32.81 -18.93
C ASP A 107 18.52 -33.93 -19.35
N SER A 108 17.21 -33.66 -19.47
CA SER A 108 16.23 -34.64 -19.96
C SER A 108 16.46 -35.00 -21.43
N LYS A 109 16.74 -34.01 -22.29
CA LYS A 109 17.14 -34.25 -23.68
C LYS A 109 18.38 -35.13 -23.77
N ARG A 110 19.39 -34.87 -22.94
CA ARG A 110 20.61 -35.70 -22.90
C ARG A 110 20.28 -37.15 -22.52
N LEU A 111 19.45 -37.36 -21.50
CA LEU A 111 19.05 -38.71 -21.09
C LEU A 111 18.26 -39.46 -22.17
N ILE A 112 17.41 -38.76 -22.92
CA ILE A 112 16.69 -39.33 -24.08
C ILE A 112 17.67 -39.71 -25.19
N ALA A 113 18.60 -38.82 -25.54
CA ALA A 113 19.60 -39.08 -26.59
C ALA A 113 20.51 -40.29 -26.26
N GLN A 114 20.80 -40.53 -24.98
CA GLN A 114 21.53 -41.72 -24.52
C GLN A 114 20.71 -43.02 -24.67
N LEU A 115 19.39 -42.92 -24.73
CA LEU A 115 18.48 -44.06 -24.90
C LEU A 115 18.29 -44.41 -26.38
N ASP A 116 18.42 -43.44 -27.29
CA ASP A 116 18.24 -43.63 -28.75
C ASP A 116 19.24 -44.62 -29.37
N ASP A 117 20.46 -44.75 -28.83
CA ASP A 117 21.47 -45.73 -29.28
C ASP A 117 21.28 -47.13 -28.64
N GLY A 118 20.21 -47.31 -27.86
CA GLY A 118 19.80 -48.60 -27.29
C GLY A 118 20.68 -49.15 -26.15
N LYS A 119 21.80 -48.50 -25.82
CA LYS A 119 22.69 -48.86 -24.71
C LYS A 119 23.32 -47.62 -24.07
N ILE A 120 23.29 -47.55 -22.74
CA ILE A 120 24.05 -46.55 -21.99
C ILE A 120 25.51 -47.03 -21.83
N SER A 121 26.45 -46.29 -22.40
CA SER A 121 27.89 -46.53 -22.32
C SER A 121 28.47 -46.27 -20.91
N GLY A 122 29.67 -46.81 -20.63
CA GLY A 122 30.32 -46.68 -19.32
C GLY A 122 30.65 -45.22 -18.94
N THR A 123 30.95 -44.38 -19.93
CA THR A 123 31.21 -42.94 -19.74
C THR A 123 29.94 -42.16 -19.43
N GLU A 124 28.81 -42.51 -20.04
CA GLU A 124 27.50 -41.88 -19.77
C GLU A 124 27.00 -42.19 -18.36
N LYS A 125 27.23 -43.41 -17.86
CA LYS A 125 26.92 -43.77 -16.47
C LYS A 125 27.67 -42.89 -15.46
N LEU A 126 28.95 -42.61 -15.71
CA LEU A 126 29.77 -41.76 -14.86
C LEU A 126 29.32 -40.29 -14.91
N SER A 127 28.96 -39.80 -16.11
CA SER A 127 28.39 -38.46 -16.31
C SER A 127 27.05 -38.28 -15.59
N ASN A 128 26.16 -39.27 -15.69
CA ASN A 128 24.86 -39.25 -15.02
C ASN A 128 24.98 -39.31 -13.49
N TRP A 129 25.95 -40.07 -12.98
CA TRP A 129 26.27 -40.11 -11.55
C TRP A 129 26.79 -38.76 -11.05
N TRP A 130 27.72 -38.13 -11.79
CA TRP A 130 28.23 -36.80 -11.47
C TRP A 130 27.14 -35.72 -11.52
N MET A 131 26.24 -35.79 -12.51
CA MET A 131 25.06 -34.93 -12.58
C MET A 131 24.21 -35.07 -11.30
N LYS A 132 23.88 -36.30 -10.92
CA LYS A 132 23.04 -36.57 -9.74
C LYS A 132 23.64 -35.99 -8.47
N ILE A 133 24.96 -36.10 -8.29
CA ILE A 133 25.66 -35.54 -7.12
C ILE A 133 25.65 -34.02 -7.13
N ARG A 134 25.95 -33.39 -8.27
CA ARG A 134 26.15 -31.94 -8.32
C ARG A 134 24.83 -31.16 -8.35
N ARG A 135 23.81 -31.67 -9.02
CA ARG A 135 22.58 -30.92 -9.35
C ARG A 135 21.29 -31.74 -9.19
N GLY A 136 21.37 -32.99 -8.73
CA GLY A 136 20.21 -33.87 -8.64
C GLY A 136 19.75 -34.44 -9.99
N THR A 137 18.77 -35.34 -9.92
CA THR A 137 18.07 -35.86 -11.09
C THR A 137 17.07 -34.83 -11.64
N PRO A 138 16.53 -35.02 -12.85
CA PRO A 138 15.41 -34.19 -13.32
C PRO A 138 14.23 -34.15 -12.34
N ASN A 139 13.90 -35.27 -11.69
CA ASN A 139 12.81 -35.33 -10.71
C ASN A 139 13.11 -34.50 -9.44
N ASP A 140 14.30 -34.65 -8.85
CA ASP A 140 14.71 -33.85 -7.68
C ASP A 140 14.62 -32.34 -7.96
N ARG A 141 14.96 -31.93 -9.19
CA ARG A 141 14.87 -30.53 -9.62
C ARG A 141 13.44 -30.07 -9.90
N PHE A 142 12.58 -30.93 -10.44
CA PHE A 142 11.16 -30.62 -10.54
C PHE A 142 10.54 -30.39 -9.16
N GLU A 143 10.87 -31.21 -8.17
CA GLU A 143 10.44 -30.99 -6.78
C GLU A 143 10.97 -29.64 -6.26
N LYS A 144 12.23 -29.31 -6.54
CA LYS A 144 12.79 -28.01 -6.16
C LYS A 144 12.08 -26.83 -6.82
N ILE A 145 11.70 -26.95 -8.09
CA ILE A 145 10.92 -25.95 -8.81
C ILE A 145 9.56 -25.75 -8.14
N VAL A 146 8.87 -26.84 -7.76
CA VAL A 146 7.58 -26.78 -7.06
C VAL A 146 7.71 -26.07 -5.72
N GLU A 147 8.77 -26.38 -4.96
CA GLU A 147 9.09 -25.72 -3.69
C GLU A 147 9.29 -24.21 -3.90
N ILE A 148 10.17 -23.81 -4.82
CA ILE A 148 10.46 -22.39 -5.13
C ILE A 148 9.19 -21.66 -5.58
N TYR A 149 8.37 -22.28 -6.44
CA TYR A 149 7.10 -21.72 -6.87
C TYR A 149 6.14 -21.53 -5.70
N GLY A 150 6.04 -22.53 -4.81
CA GLY A 150 5.23 -22.45 -3.60
C GLY A 150 5.64 -21.30 -2.69
N ASP A 151 6.95 -21.11 -2.49
CA ASP A 151 7.50 -20.00 -1.72
C ASP A 151 7.20 -18.65 -2.38
N VAL A 152 7.35 -18.54 -3.70
CA VAL A 152 7.00 -17.32 -4.45
C VAL A 152 5.53 -17.01 -4.28
N ALA A 153 4.65 -17.99 -4.48
CA ALA A 153 3.21 -17.79 -4.35
C ALA A 153 2.81 -17.39 -2.93
N LYS A 154 3.42 -18.00 -1.90
CA LYS A 154 3.19 -17.67 -0.50
C LYS A 154 3.63 -16.24 -0.17
N ASP A 155 4.82 -15.85 -0.59
CA ASP A 155 5.36 -14.52 -0.31
C ASP A 155 4.61 -13.44 -1.10
N THR A 156 4.26 -13.70 -2.35
CA THR A 156 3.39 -12.80 -3.14
C THR A 156 2.03 -12.64 -2.46
N LYS A 157 1.43 -13.72 -1.96
CA LYS A 157 0.16 -13.65 -1.22
C LYS A 157 0.30 -12.82 0.05
N GLN A 158 1.41 -12.92 0.77
CA GLN A 158 1.67 -12.12 1.97
C GLN A 158 1.87 -10.64 1.61
N ALA A 159 2.60 -10.34 0.53
CA ALA A 159 2.79 -8.99 0.02
C ALA A 159 1.46 -8.35 -0.38
N LEU A 160 0.62 -9.05 -1.15
CA LEU A 160 -0.70 -8.56 -1.55
C LEU A 160 -1.60 -8.27 -0.35
N LYS A 161 -1.59 -9.11 0.69
CA LYS A 161 -2.34 -8.83 1.93
C LYS A 161 -1.84 -7.58 2.66
N SER A 162 -0.54 -7.35 2.62
CA SER A 162 0.07 -6.17 3.21
C SER A 162 -0.32 -4.91 2.43
N GLU A 163 -0.23 -4.97 1.10
CA GLU A 163 -0.63 -3.90 0.19
C GLU A 163 -2.11 -3.55 0.35
N ASP A 164 -2.99 -4.54 0.42
CA ASP A 164 -4.43 -4.36 0.62
C ASP A 164 -4.72 -3.54 1.90
N LYS A 165 -4.12 -3.93 3.03
CA LYS A 165 -4.20 -3.18 4.30
C LYS A 165 -3.69 -1.73 4.17
N ILE A 166 -2.57 -1.53 3.48
CA ILE A 166 -1.98 -0.19 3.29
C ILE A 166 -2.91 0.67 2.42
N MET A 167 -3.50 0.09 1.39
CA MET A 167 -4.43 0.79 0.49
C MET A 167 -5.74 1.14 1.21
N GLU A 168 -6.30 0.24 2.02
CA GLU A 168 -7.44 0.54 2.88
C GLU A 168 -7.15 1.72 3.82
N ALA A 169 -6.01 1.68 4.52
CA ALA A 169 -5.59 2.79 5.39
C ALA A 169 -5.39 4.11 4.63
N TYR A 170 -4.81 4.05 3.43
CA TYR A 170 -4.64 5.22 2.59
C TYR A 170 -5.99 5.79 2.14
N ILE A 171 -6.95 4.93 1.80
CA ILE A 171 -8.32 5.33 1.46
C ILE A 171 -8.98 6.02 2.65
N ASP A 172 -8.90 5.47 3.86
CA ASP A 172 -9.44 6.09 5.07
C ASP A 172 -8.77 7.44 5.36
N PHE A 173 -7.44 7.53 5.24
CA PHE A 173 -6.74 8.81 5.34
C PHE A 173 -7.25 9.83 4.31
N ARG A 174 -7.50 9.41 3.06
CA ARG A 174 -8.03 10.29 2.01
C ARG A 174 -9.46 10.75 2.30
N PHE A 175 -10.29 9.92 2.93
CA PHE A 175 -11.60 10.33 3.42
C PHE A 175 -11.47 11.36 4.55
N ALA A 176 -10.58 11.14 5.53
CA ALA A 176 -10.31 12.12 6.57
C ALA A 176 -9.83 13.46 6.00
N LEU A 177 -8.93 13.42 5.01
CA LEU A 177 -8.44 14.62 4.31
C LEU A 177 -9.57 15.36 3.58
N LYS A 178 -10.53 14.62 2.99
CA LYS A 178 -11.67 15.25 2.32
C LYS A 178 -12.61 15.93 3.31
N GLU A 179 -12.87 15.30 4.46
CA GLU A 179 -13.65 15.94 5.53
C GLU A 179 -12.92 17.18 6.10
N ALA A 180 -11.59 17.14 6.21
CA ALA A 180 -10.80 18.31 6.60
C ALA A 180 -10.90 19.46 5.58
N GLU A 181 -10.89 19.15 4.28
CA GLU A 181 -11.12 20.14 3.21
C GLU A 181 -12.50 20.79 3.34
N VAL A 182 -13.53 20.00 3.67
CA VAL A 182 -14.88 20.48 3.91
C VAL A 182 -14.92 21.42 5.13
N LEU A 183 -14.25 21.06 6.24
CA LEU A 183 -14.13 21.95 7.41
C LEU A 183 -13.41 23.26 7.07
N ALA A 184 -12.34 23.19 6.28
CA ALA A 184 -11.63 24.38 5.82
C ALA A 184 -12.54 25.28 4.97
N ARG A 185 -13.38 24.67 4.12
CA ARG A 185 -14.36 25.41 3.30
C ARG A 185 -15.42 26.09 4.15
N GLU A 186 -15.97 25.41 5.16
CA GLU A 186 -16.91 26.04 6.09
C GLU A 186 -16.30 27.24 6.80
N LEU A 187 -15.05 27.11 7.25
CA LEU A 187 -14.33 28.16 7.96
C LEU A 187 -14.09 29.38 7.07
N LEU A 188 -13.79 29.15 5.79
CA LEU A 188 -13.73 30.19 4.77
C LEU A 188 -15.10 30.84 4.56
N ASP A 189 -16.15 30.06 4.30
CA ASP A 189 -17.47 30.60 3.98
C ASP A 189 -18.07 31.39 5.17
N SER A 190 -17.74 31.02 6.42
CA SER A 190 -18.23 31.73 7.61
C SER A 190 -17.50 33.04 7.93
N HIS A 191 -16.27 33.21 7.44
CA HIS A 191 -15.42 34.37 7.73
C HIS A 191 -15.04 35.19 6.48
N ALA A 192 -15.40 34.71 5.29
CA ALA A 192 -15.23 35.45 4.05
C ALA A 192 -16.17 36.67 4.06
N PRO A 193 -15.68 37.85 3.61
CA PRO A 193 -16.54 39.00 3.42
C PRO A 193 -17.62 38.63 2.39
N VAL A 194 -18.90 38.81 2.78
CA VAL A 194 -20.01 38.70 1.85
C VAL A 194 -19.90 39.87 0.88
N LEU A 195 -19.60 39.58 -0.39
CA LEU A 195 -19.54 40.56 -1.48
C LEU A 195 -20.94 40.99 -1.92
#